data_AF-A0A3G1AZJ6-F1
#
_entry.id   AF-A0A3G1AZJ6-F1
#
_cell.length_a   1.000
_cell.length_b   1.000
_cell.length_c   1.000
_cell.angle_alpha   90.00
_cell.angle_beta   90.00
_cell.angle_gamma   90.00
#
_symmetry.space_group_name_H-M   'P 1'
#
loop_
_entity.id
_entity.type
_entity.pdbx_description
1 polymer ?
#
loop_
_entity_poly.entity_id
_entity_poly.type
_entity_poly.pdbx_seq_one_letter_code
_entity_poly.pdbx_strand_id
1 'polypeptide(L)'
;MMVKSQYFDDYNVDLARLASKIQAYLTEHHFEVASSQDAKDIPRYFIQARKRGILRTSAGIRRSTNINIDGIPDSFEIKIGTGEWGNNILVSAPLFVIPVVGIAATAARVYSAKKFESNLWKQIKAHVESLKNTAKIKPYTKSDQYNCDYIEGYPGWRGTVGGKMILEKKENGDRLVFEAQDGEQITIPAGKIEKAAIVLRKKGLKENDLLLEITCKNKDGDTISPVLNFSDDTIALALSGINHLVEKT
;
A
#
# COMPACT_ATOMS: atom_id res chain seq x y z
N MET A 1 11.31 5.27 -20.07
CA MET A 1 10.92 3.84 -19.98
C MET A 1 9.63 3.79 -19.17
N MET A 2 8.66 2.98 -19.58
CA MET A 2 7.34 2.91 -18.95
C MET A 2 7.42 2.06 -17.68
N VAL A 3 7.02 2.61 -16.53
CA VAL A 3 6.77 1.82 -15.31
C VAL A 3 5.47 1.08 -15.52
N LYS A 4 5.46 -0.24 -15.29
CA LYS A 4 4.21 -0.99 -15.24
C LYS A 4 3.79 -1.10 -13.79
N SER A 5 2.50 -0.93 -13.54
CA SER A 5 1.94 -1.17 -12.23
C SER A 5 0.69 -2.01 -12.30
N GLN A 6 0.39 -2.67 -11.19
CA GLN A 6 -0.85 -3.39 -11.00
C GLN A 6 -1.29 -3.28 -9.54
N TYR A 7 -2.56 -2.92 -9.37
CA TYR A 7 -3.24 -2.84 -8.10
C TYR A 7 -3.94 -4.18 -7.78
N PHE A 8 -3.92 -4.55 -6.51
CA PHE A 8 -4.55 -5.75 -5.96
C PHE A 8 -5.39 -5.35 -4.74
N ASP A 9 -6.65 -5.73 -4.76
CA ASP A 9 -7.64 -5.39 -3.74
C ASP A 9 -8.37 -6.64 -3.28
N ASP A 10 -8.69 -6.72 -1.99
CA ASP A 10 -9.32 -7.89 -1.34
C ASP A 10 -8.51 -9.20 -1.51
N TYR A 11 -7.19 -9.09 -1.28
CA TYR A 11 -6.26 -10.22 -1.38
C TYR A 11 -5.69 -10.68 -0.04
N ASN A 12 -5.63 -9.82 0.98
CA ASN A 12 -5.08 -10.15 2.29
C ASN A 12 -3.73 -10.91 2.26
N VAL A 13 -2.76 -10.35 1.53
CA VAL A 13 -1.47 -10.98 1.25
C VAL A 13 -0.42 -10.56 2.27
N ASP A 14 0.33 -11.54 2.79
CA ASP A 14 1.55 -11.25 3.57
C ASP A 14 2.61 -10.61 2.65
N LEU A 15 2.68 -9.27 2.66
CA LEU A 15 3.57 -8.50 1.78
C LEU A 15 5.06 -8.78 2.06
N ALA A 16 5.44 -9.11 3.30
CA ALA A 16 6.81 -9.49 3.63
C ALA A 16 7.19 -10.82 2.98
N ARG A 17 6.26 -11.79 3.04
CA ARG A 17 6.42 -13.10 2.41
C ARG A 17 6.39 -12.99 0.89
N LEU A 18 5.58 -12.11 0.33
CA LEU A 18 5.56 -11.79 -1.10
C LEU A 18 6.91 -11.23 -1.55
N ALA A 19 7.42 -10.20 -0.86
CA ALA A 19 8.73 -9.62 -1.13
C ALA A 19 9.84 -10.68 -1.09
N SER A 20 9.78 -11.59 -0.11
CA SER A 20 10.75 -12.69 0.04
C SER A 20 10.68 -13.69 -1.13
N LYS A 21 9.49 -14.07 -1.57
CA LYS A 21 9.31 -14.96 -2.74
C LYS A 21 9.84 -14.33 -4.03
N ILE A 22 9.62 -13.03 -4.22
CA ILE A 22 10.14 -12.29 -5.38
C ILE A 22 11.68 -12.27 -5.36
N GLN A 23 12.29 -11.99 -4.20
CA GLN A 23 13.75 -12.01 -4.04
C GLN A 23 14.34 -13.41 -4.31
N ALA A 24 13.69 -14.46 -3.81
CA ALA A 24 14.08 -15.85 -4.05
C ALA A 24 14.06 -16.20 -5.55
N TYR A 25 12.94 -15.90 -6.24
CA TYR A 25 12.83 -16.09 -7.68
C TYR A 25 13.95 -15.38 -8.46
N LEU A 26 14.23 -14.11 -8.14
CA LEU A 26 15.29 -13.35 -8.80
C LEU A 26 16.68 -13.97 -8.57
N THR A 27 16.94 -14.43 -7.34
CA THR A 27 18.20 -15.09 -6.97
C THR A 27 18.37 -16.43 -7.69
N GLU A 28 17.32 -17.26 -7.74
CA GLU A 28 17.27 -18.52 -8.49
C GLU A 28 17.54 -18.32 -9.99
N HIS A 29 17.13 -17.17 -10.53
CA HIS A 29 17.40 -16.75 -11.91
C HIS A 29 18.72 -15.98 -12.10
N HIS A 30 19.64 -16.07 -11.13
CA HIS A 30 21.00 -15.51 -11.15
C HIS A 30 21.07 -13.98 -11.23
N PHE A 31 20.08 -13.29 -10.66
CA PHE A 31 20.17 -11.87 -10.38
C PHE A 31 20.87 -11.64 -9.04
N GLU A 32 21.71 -10.63 -8.99
CA GLU A 32 22.09 -9.98 -7.73
C GLU A 32 20.92 -9.13 -7.26
N VAL A 33 20.52 -9.32 -6.01
CA VAL A 33 19.33 -8.71 -5.43
C VAL A 33 19.73 -7.85 -4.23
N ALA A 34 19.21 -6.63 -4.22
CA ALA A 34 19.28 -5.70 -3.12
C ALA A 34 17.85 -5.34 -2.71
N SER A 35 17.56 -5.30 -1.42
CA SER A 35 16.26 -4.89 -0.94
C SER A 35 16.35 -3.96 0.26
N SER A 36 15.33 -3.10 0.38
CA SER A 36 15.12 -2.25 1.55
C SER A 36 13.65 -2.26 1.91
N GLN A 37 13.38 -2.18 3.21
CA GLN A 37 12.03 -2.08 3.74
C GLN A 37 11.91 -0.79 4.54
N ASP A 38 10.98 0.08 4.17
CA ASP A 38 10.56 1.14 5.08
C ASP A 38 9.53 0.57 6.06
N ALA A 39 9.81 0.70 7.35
CA ALA A 39 8.99 0.18 8.43
C ALA A 39 8.32 1.29 9.25
N LYS A 40 8.46 2.56 8.86
CA LYS A 40 7.97 3.69 9.66
C LYS A 40 6.44 3.83 9.62
N ASP A 41 5.82 3.69 8.44
CA ASP A 41 4.40 4.03 8.24
C ASP A 41 3.60 2.86 7.61
N ILE A 42 3.65 2.72 6.29
CA ILE A 42 3.10 1.59 5.54
C ILE A 42 4.27 0.70 5.11
N PRO A 43 4.18 -0.64 5.24
CA PRO A 43 5.24 -1.53 4.78
C PRO A 43 5.50 -1.31 3.28
N ARG A 44 6.60 -0.62 2.96
CA ARG A 44 7.07 -0.42 1.59
C ARG A 44 8.25 -1.33 1.36
N TYR A 45 8.12 -2.26 0.42
CA TYR A 45 9.23 -3.12 0.03
C TYR A 45 9.78 -2.63 -1.29
N PHE A 46 11.08 -2.34 -1.29
CA PHE A 46 11.83 -2.00 -2.48
C PHE A 46 12.81 -3.13 -2.78
N ILE A 47 12.75 -3.65 -4.01
CA ILE A 47 13.64 -4.71 -4.48
C ILE A 47 14.32 -4.24 -5.77
N GLN A 48 15.64 -4.26 -5.80
CA GLN A 48 16.44 -4.07 -7.00
C GLN A 48 17.04 -5.41 -7.43
N ALA A 49 17.04 -5.66 -8.73
CA ALA A 49 17.68 -6.82 -9.32
C ALA A 49 18.58 -6.42 -10.49
N ARG A 50 19.81 -6.93 -10.53
CA ARG A 50 20.71 -6.82 -11.69
C ARG A 50 21.30 -8.18 -12.06
N LYS A 51 21.47 -8.45 -13.35
CA LYS A 51 22.08 -9.71 -13.81
C LYS A 51 23.61 -9.68 -13.63
N ARG A 52 24.21 -10.77 -13.16
CA ARG A 52 25.67 -10.92 -13.06
C ARG A 52 26.26 -11.43 -14.39
N GLY A 53 27.30 -10.79 -14.93
CA GLY A 53 28.06 -11.31 -16.09
C GLY A 53 28.62 -10.28 -17.09
N ILE A 54 29.55 -10.73 -17.95
CA ILE A 54 30.47 -9.98 -18.86
C ILE A 54 29.78 -9.18 -19.99
N LEU A 55 28.45 -9.06 -20.00
CA LEU A 55 27.77 -8.04 -20.82
C LEU A 55 27.82 -6.65 -20.13
N ARG A 56 29.01 -6.26 -19.64
CA ARG A 56 29.39 -4.84 -19.51
C ARG A 56 29.72 -4.33 -20.91
N THR A 57 28.81 -4.47 -21.87
CA THR A 57 29.12 -4.13 -23.26
C THR A 57 28.39 -2.86 -23.65
N SER A 58 29.20 -1.80 -23.73
CA SER A 58 28.97 -0.48 -24.32
C SER A 58 27.93 0.41 -23.63
N ALA A 59 28.40 1.56 -23.12
CA ALA A 59 27.64 2.66 -22.51
C ALA A 59 27.09 2.43 -21.09
N GLY A 60 27.98 2.32 -20.10
CA GLY A 60 27.92 3.09 -18.84
C GLY A 60 26.71 3.05 -17.90
N ILE A 61 25.61 2.34 -18.15
CA ILE A 61 24.42 2.43 -17.29
C ILE A 61 24.29 1.19 -16.42
N ARG A 62 24.50 1.35 -15.11
CA ARG A 62 24.24 0.36 -14.06
C ARG A 62 22.73 0.11 -13.92
N ARG A 63 22.06 -0.43 -14.95
CA ARG A 63 20.59 -0.61 -14.93
C ARG A 63 20.19 -1.74 -13.98
N SER A 64 19.20 -1.47 -13.12
CA SER A 64 18.51 -2.43 -12.27
C SER A 64 17.03 -2.52 -12.67
N THR A 65 16.43 -3.69 -12.50
CA THR A 65 14.98 -3.80 -12.40
C THR A 65 14.58 -3.44 -10.98
N ASN A 66 13.72 -2.44 -10.84
CA ASN A 66 13.20 -1.99 -9.55
C ASN A 66 11.76 -2.48 -9.40
N ILE A 67 11.46 -3.04 -8.24
CA ILE A 67 10.14 -3.55 -7.87
C ILE A 67 9.74 -2.87 -6.57
N ASN A 68 8.64 -2.14 -6.59
CA ASN A 68 8.03 -1.57 -5.39
C ASN A 68 6.78 -2.36 -5.05
N ILE A 69 6.61 -2.66 -3.76
CA ILE A 69 5.36 -3.18 -3.20
C ILE A 69 4.93 -2.15 -2.16
N ASP A 70 3.89 -1.40 -2.51
CA ASP A 70 3.39 -0.28 -1.74
C ASP A 70 1.96 -0.60 -1.27
N GLY A 71 1.66 -0.38 0.00
CA GLY A 71 0.31 -0.54 0.55
C GLY A 71 0.23 -1.57 1.67
N ILE A 72 -0.95 -2.14 1.85
CA ILE A 72 -1.29 -3.04 2.96
C ILE A 72 -1.80 -4.39 2.44
N PRO A 73 -1.85 -5.44 3.28
CA PRO A 73 -2.23 -6.78 2.83
C PRO A 73 -3.48 -6.87 1.96
N ASP A 74 -4.52 -6.09 2.27
CA ASP A 74 -5.78 -6.11 1.53
C ASP A 74 -5.79 -5.22 0.28
N SER A 75 -4.93 -4.20 0.24
CA SER A 75 -4.95 -3.15 -0.77
C SER A 75 -3.52 -2.69 -1.03
N PHE A 76 -2.91 -3.21 -2.09
CA PHE A 76 -1.52 -2.92 -2.44
C PHE A 76 -1.30 -2.80 -3.94
N GLU A 77 -0.27 -2.04 -4.29
CA GLU A 77 0.20 -1.86 -5.67
C GLU A 77 1.60 -2.45 -5.81
N ILE A 78 1.82 -3.16 -6.93
CA ILE A 78 3.16 -3.56 -7.35
C ILE A 78 3.56 -2.72 -8.55
N LYS A 79 4.74 -2.10 -8.50
CA LYS A 79 5.33 -1.34 -9.61
C LYS A 79 6.63 -2.01 -10.06
N ILE A 80 6.80 -2.20 -11.37
CA ILE A 80 8.05 -2.68 -11.97
C ILE A 80 8.58 -1.63 -12.93
N GLY A 81 9.81 -1.20 -12.69
CA GLY A 81 10.51 -0.21 -13.50
C GLY A 81 11.97 -0.57 -13.73
N THR A 82 12.67 0.30 -14.46
CA THR A 82 14.12 0.25 -14.60
C THR A 82 14.72 1.46 -13.89
N GLY A 83 15.79 1.26 -13.13
CA GLY A 83 16.49 2.33 -12.44
C GLY A 83 18.00 2.12 -12.45
N GLU A 84 18.69 2.90 -11.62
CA GLU A 84 20.12 2.72 -11.39
C GLU A 84 20.34 1.84 -10.15
N TRP A 85 21.20 0.84 -10.31
CA TRP A 85 21.59 -0.06 -9.23
C TRP A 85 22.29 0.69 -8.11
N GLY A 86 21.84 0.48 -6.87
CA GLY A 86 22.41 1.12 -5.69
C GLY A 86 21.87 2.53 -5.43
N ASN A 87 21.11 3.11 -6.36
CA ASN A 87 20.38 4.36 -6.17
C ASN A 87 18.92 4.06 -5.80
N ASN A 88 18.31 4.98 -5.04
CA ASN A 88 16.93 4.86 -4.52
C ASN A 88 16.70 3.68 -3.56
N ILE A 89 17.76 3.06 -3.06
CA ILE A 89 17.68 2.26 -1.84
C ILE A 89 17.27 3.24 -0.73
N LEU A 90 16.16 2.94 -0.05
CA LEU A 90 15.62 3.81 1.00
C LEU A 90 16.72 4.06 2.04
N VAL A 91 17.27 5.29 2.04
CA VAL A 91 18.49 5.66 2.79
C VAL A 91 18.28 5.51 4.32
N SER A 92 17.02 5.43 4.75
CA SER A 92 16.57 5.24 6.13
C SER A 92 16.42 3.77 6.55
N ALA A 93 16.59 2.81 5.65
CA ALA A 93 16.33 1.39 5.90
C ALA A 93 17.61 0.54 5.79
N PRO A 94 17.76 -0.53 6.59
CA PRO A 94 18.86 -1.47 6.43
C PRO A 94 18.81 -2.09 5.03
N LEU A 95 19.93 -1.98 4.31
CA LEU A 95 20.12 -2.61 3.02
C LEU A 95 20.49 -4.07 3.22
N PHE A 96 19.65 -4.97 2.71
CA PHE A 96 19.97 -6.39 2.63
C PHE A 96 20.39 -6.73 1.21
N VAL A 97 21.67 -7.06 1.04
CA VAL A 97 22.19 -7.63 -0.21
C VAL A 97 22.31 -9.13 -0.02
N ILE A 98 21.60 -9.90 -0.84
CA ILE A 98 21.68 -11.36 -0.80
C ILE A 98 22.82 -11.78 -1.75
N PRO A 99 23.98 -12.23 -1.24
CA PRO A 99 25.04 -12.71 -2.09
C PRO A 99 24.58 -13.99 -2.79
N VAL A 100 24.68 -14.03 -4.12
CA VAL A 100 24.44 -15.26 -4.89
C VAL A 100 25.63 -16.20 -4.66
N VAL A 101 25.50 -17.12 -3.70
CA VAL A 101 26.47 -18.20 -3.46
C VAL A 101 26.31 -19.26 -4.56
N GLY A 102 27.45 -19.78 -5.05
CA GLY A 102 27.60 -20.39 -6.37
C GLY A 102 26.60 -21.49 -6.72
N ILE A 103 25.87 -21.28 -7.81
CA ILE A 103 25.40 -22.34 -8.69
C ILE A 103 26.12 -22.12 -10.02
N ALA A 104 27.25 -22.80 -10.18
CA ALA A 104 27.91 -22.93 -11.46
C ALA A 104 27.05 -23.86 -12.34
N ALA A 105 26.10 -23.29 -13.06
CA ALA A 105 25.40 -23.99 -14.14
C ALA A 105 25.38 -23.09 -15.38
N THR A 106 26.29 -23.41 -16.28
CA THR A 106 26.40 -22.89 -17.64
C THR A 106 25.07 -22.97 -18.38
N ALA A 107 24.38 -21.84 -18.53
CA ALA A 107 23.55 -21.53 -19.68
C ALA A 107 23.28 -20.02 -19.69
N ALA A 108 24.05 -19.27 -20.48
CA ALA A 108 23.72 -17.89 -20.80
C ALA A 108 22.48 -17.87 -21.70
N ARG A 109 21.29 -18.15 -21.14
CA ARG A 109 20.05 -17.86 -21.83
C ARG A 109 19.98 -16.33 -21.96
N VAL A 110 20.08 -15.87 -23.20
CA VAL A 110 19.80 -14.48 -23.58
C VAL A 110 18.30 -14.28 -23.40
N TYR A 111 17.89 -13.95 -22.18
CA TYR A 111 16.54 -13.46 -21.92
C TYR A 111 16.49 -12.02 -22.42
N SER A 112 15.69 -11.76 -23.45
CA SER A 112 15.36 -10.39 -23.82
C SER A 112 14.63 -9.72 -22.65
N ALA A 113 14.87 -8.42 -22.45
CA ALA A 113 14.27 -7.65 -21.35
C ALA A 113 12.74 -7.81 -21.29
N LYS A 114 12.08 -7.83 -22.45
CA LYS A 114 10.62 -8.04 -22.56
C LYS A 114 10.16 -9.41 -22.05
N LYS A 115 10.90 -10.49 -22.38
CA LYS A 115 10.56 -11.85 -21.96
C LYS A 115 10.78 -12.03 -20.46
N PHE A 116 11.85 -11.42 -19.93
CA PHE A 116 12.09 -11.38 -18.49
C PHE A 116 10.96 -10.64 -17.75
N GLU A 117 10.60 -9.43 -18.18
CA GLU A 117 9.57 -8.62 -17.53
C GLU A 117 8.19 -9.31 -17.54
N SER A 118 7.81 -9.93 -18.66
CA SER A 118 6.57 -10.72 -18.76
C SER A 118 6.57 -11.92 -17.82
N ASN A 119 7.67 -12.67 -17.77
CA ASN A 119 7.81 -13.81 -16.87
C ASN A 119 7.79 -13.38 -15.40
N LEU A 120 8.48 -12.29 -15.06
CA LEU A 120 8.49 -11.71 -13.72
C LEU A 120 7.07 -11.32 -13.28
N TRP A 121 6.31 -10.63 -14.14
CA TRP A 121 4.91 -10.30 -13.87
C TRP A 121 4.04 -11.54 -13.66
N LYS A 122 4.21 -12.56 -14.51
CA LYS A 122 3.48 -13.83 -14.37
C LYS A 122 3.76 -14.49 -13.02
N GLN A 123 5.02 -14.50 -12.59
CA GLN A 123 5.43 -15.12 -11.33
C GLN A 123 4.97 -14.30 -10.11
N ILE A 124 5.05 -12.97 -10.17
CA ILE A 124 4.51 -12.09 -9.13
C ILE A 124 3.02 -12.36 -8.92
N LYS A 125 2.23 -12.44 -10.01
CA LYS A 125 0.80 -12.78 -9.92
C LYS A 125 0.59 -14.15 -9.28
N ALA A 126 1.32 -15.17 -9.72
CA ALA A 126 1.23 -16.50 -9.13
C ALA A 126 1.57 -16.50 -7.62
N HIS A 127 2.54 -15.69 -7.20
CA HIS A 127 2.87 -15.53 -5.78
C HIS A 127 1.77 -14.81 -5.00
N VAL A 128 1.21 -13.72 -5.54
CA VAL A 128 0.06 -13.00 -4.95
C VAL A 128 -1.11 -13.96 -4.76
N GLU A 129 -1.49 -14.70 -5.80
CA GLU A 129 -2.56 -15.70 -5.72
C GLU A 129 -2.27 -16.78 -4.68
N SER A 130 -1.04 -17.32 -4.65
CA SER A 130 -0.64 -18.33 -3.66
C SER A 130 -0.62 -17.83 -2.21
N LEU A 131 -0.55 -16.51 -2.03
CA LEU A 131 -0.50 -15.83 -0.74
C LEU A 131 -1.82 -15.15 -0.38
N LYS A 132 -2.89 -15.36 -1.16
CA LYS A 132 -4.20 -14.81 -0.82
C LYS A 132 -4.63 -15.30 0.57
N ASN A 133 -5.12 -14.41 1.43
CA ASN A 133 -5.55 -14.69 2.80
C ASN A 133 -4.45 -15.24 3.73
N THR A 134 -3.19 -14.89 3.49
CA THR A 134 -2.06 -15.38 4.30
C THR A 134 -1.48 -14.35 5.26
N ALA A 135 -1.85 -13.06 5.13
CA ALA A 135 -1.39 -12.09 6.10
C ALA A 135 -1.98 -12.43 7.46
N LYS A 136 -1.10 -12.59 8.46
CA LYS A 136 -1.55 -12.65 9.85
C LYS A 136 -2.08 -11.26 10.17
N ILE A 137 -3.40 -11.14 10.22
CA ILE A 137 -4.09 -9.96 10.76
C ILE A 137 -3.42 -9.65 12.09
N LYS A 138 -2.69 -8.53 12.19
CA LYS A 138 -2.34 -8.02 13.52
C LYS A 138 -3.67 -7.81 14.22
N PRO A 139 -3.92 -8.43 15.39
CA PRO A 139 -5.18 -8.23 16.09
C PRO A 139 -5.36 -6.73 16.29
N TYR A 140 -6.42 -6.22 15.69
CA TYR A 140 -6.90 -4.85 15.77
C TYR A 140 -6.93 -4.40 17.24
N THR A 141 -5.88 -3.71 17.69
CA THR A 141 -5.74 -3.28 19.08
C THR A 141 -6.42 -1.94 19.26
N LYS A 142 -7.61 -1.96 19.87
CA LYS A 142 -8.27 -0.88 20.63
C LYS A 142 -7.82 0.56 20.25
N SER A 143 -8.62 1.21 19.39
CA SER A 143 -8.52 2.59 18.87
C SER A 143 -7.35 2.86 17.92
N ASP A 144 -7.51 2.49 16.64
CA ASP A 144 -6.69 3.09 15.58
C ASP A 144 -7.15 4.53 15.40
N GLN A 145 -6.23 5.47 15.65
CA GLN A 145 -6.44 6.90 15.50
C GLN A 145 -5.69 7.37 14.26
N TYR A 146 -6.41 7.99 13.34
CA TYR A 146 -5.87 8.56 12.11
C TYR A 146 -5.99 10.06 12.18
N ASN A 147 -4.87 10.77 12.08
CA ASN A 147 -4.90 12.22 12.00
C ASN A 147 -5.62 12.63 10.72
N CYS A 148 -6.62 13.48 10.89
CA CYS A 148 -7.46 13.98 9.82
C CYS A 148 -7.20 15.48 9.69
N ASP A 149 -6.66 15.90 8.55
CA ASP A 149 -6.34 17.30 8.30
C ASP A 149 -7.62 18.12 8.06
N TYR A 150 -8.68 17.47 7.58
CA TYR A 150 -9.93 18.12 7.20
C TYR A 150 -11.12 17.16 7.15
N ILE A 151 -12.28 17.60 7.64
CA ILE A 151 -13.58 17.01 7.30
C ILE A 151 -14.57 18.08 6.83
N GLU A 152 -15.47 17.69 5.93
CA GLU A 152 -16.64 18.47 5.50
C GLU A 152 -17.87 17.60 5.28
N GLY A 153 -19.02 18.25 5.09
CA GLY A 153 -20.25 17.59 4.63
C GLY A 153 -21.04 16.88 5.73
N TYR A 154 -20.58 16.92 6.98
CA TYR A 154 -21.36 16.42 8.12
C TYR A 154 -22.32 17.51 8.66
N PRO A 155 -23.64 17.23 8.79
CA PRO A 155 -24.60 18.19 9.32
C PRO A 155 -24.25 18.66 10.74
N GLY A 156 -24.15 19.96 10.95
CA GLY A 156 -23.85 20.57 12.26
C GLY A 156 -22.41 21.08 12.41
N TRP A 157 -21.47 20.65 11.56
CA TRP A 157 -20.12 21.22 11.54
C TRP A 157 -20.01 22.35 10.52
N ARG A 158 -19.64 23.55 11.00
CA ARG A 158 -19.45 24.74 10.15
C ARG A 158 -17.98 24.90 9.79
N GLY A 159 -17.63 24.51 8.55
CA GLY A 159 -16.31 24.77 7.97
C GLY A 159 -15.31 23.61 8.10
N THR A 160 -14.06 23.90 7.74
CA THR A 160 -12.91 22.99 7.79
C THR A 160 -12.49 22.75 9.24
N VAL A 161 -12.60 21.51 9.71
CA VAL A 161 -12.18 21.12 11.06
C VAL A 161 -11.13 20.03 10.95
N GLY A 162 -9.93 20.28 11.48
CA GLY A 162 -8.90 19.27 11.66
C GLY A 162 -9.17 18.46 12.94
N GLY A 163 -8.65 17.24 13.02
CA GLY A 163 -8.93 16.36 14.15
C GLY A 163 -8.36 14.96 13.96
N LYS A 164 -9.03 13.97 14.53
CA LYS A 164 -8.67 12.57 14.41
C LYS A 164 -9.90 11.72 14.13
N MET A 165 -9.74 10.74 13.25
CA MET A 165 -10.67 9.63 13.07
C MET A 165 -10.27 8.51 14.01
N ILE A 166 -11.22 7.94 14.72
CA ILE A 166 -11.03 6.87 15.67
C ILE A 166 -11.98 5.74 15.31
N LEU A 167 -11.42 4.54 15.11
CA LEU A 167 -12.22 3.33 14.92
C LEU A 167 -12.39 2.64 16.27
N GLU A 168 -13.60 2.73 16.83
CA GLU A 168 -13.91 2.22 18.16
C GLU A 168 -14.68 0.90 18.09
N LYS A 169 -14.24 -0.06 18.90
CA LYS A 169 -14.96 -1.30 19.17
C LYS A 169 -15.68 -1.19 20.50
N LYS A 170 -16.99 -1.42 20.49
CA LYS A 170 -17.82 -1.46 21.70
C LYS A 170 -18.64 -2.73 21.72
N GLU A 171 -19.00 -3.18 22.92
CA GLU A 171 -19.90 -4.33 23.10
C GLU A 171 -21.26 -4.13 22.40
N ASN A 172 -21.70 -2.87 22.26
CA ASN A 172 -22.95 -2.48 21.61
C ASN A 172 -22.81 -2.13 20.12
N GLY A 173 -21.76 -2.62 19.47
CA GLY A 173 -21.51 -2.40 18.05
C GLY A 173 -20.37 -1.44 17.78
N ASP A 174 -19.64 -1.74 16.71
CA ASP A 174 -18.51 -0.98 16.24
C ASP A 174 -18.96 0.39 15.70
N ARG A 175 -18.09 1.40 15.83
CA ARG A 175 -18.41 2.78 15.44
C ARG A 175 -17.17 3.55 15.02
N LEU A 176 -17.38 4.48 14.11
CA LEU A 176 -16.40 5.44 13.64
C LEU A 176 -16.66 6.78 14.33
N VAL A 177 -15.64 7.32 15.00
CA VAL A 177 -15.70 8.58 15.73
C VAL A 177 -14.77 9.57 15.06
N PHE A 178 -15.24 10.79 14.82
CA PHE A 178 -14.38 11.92 14.50
C PHE A 178 -14.33 12.83 15.70
N GLU A 179 -13.14 13.17 16.16
CA GLU A 179 -12.91 14.11 17.24
C GLU A 179 -12.16 15.32 16.69
N ALA A 180 -12.81 16.47 16.71
CA ALA A 180 -12.24 17.75 16.34
C ALA A 180 -11.22 18.23 17.37
N GLN A 181 -10.37 19.19 16.98
CA GLN A 181 -9.38 19.80 17.88
C GLN A 181 -9.99 20.52 19.10
N ASP A 182 -11.22 21.03 18.97
CA ASP A 182 -11.97 21.68 20.06
C ASP A 182 -12.68 20.66 20.97
N GLY A 183 -12.54 19.37 20.68
CA GLY A 183 -13.15 18.27 21.44
C GLY A 183 -14.57 17.92 21.00
N GLU A 184 -15.15 18.59 20.01
CA GLU A 184 -16.42 18.16 19.43
C GLU A 184 -16.28 16.79 18.77
N GLN A 185 -17.30 15.94 18.92
CA GLN A 185 -17.28 14.58 18.40
C GLN A 185 -18.48 14.28 17.52
N ILE A 186 -18.20 13.65 16.38
CA ILE A 186 -19.17 12.97 15.54
C ILE A 186 -19.00 11.47 15.75
N THR A 187 -20.11 10.74 15.87
CA THR A 187 -20.10 9.28 15.95
C THR A 187 -21.04 8.70 14.91
N ILE A 188 -20.51 7.79 14.10
CA ILE A 188 -21.22 7.07 13.06
C ILE A 188 -21.17 5.57 13.41
N PRO A 189 -22.31 4.93 13.75
CA PRO A 189 -22.36 3.49 13.94
C PRO A 189 -21.94 2.76 12.67
N ALA A 190 -21.20 1.65 12.78
CA ALA A 190 -20.71 0.90 11.62
C ALA A 190 -21.84 0.43 10.70
N GLY A 191 -22.95 -0.05 11.26
CA GLY A 191 -24.15 -0.47 10.50
C GLY A 191 -24.93 0.68 9.84
N LYS A 192 -24.49 1.93 10.00
CA LYS A 192 -25.02 3.10 9.28
C LYS A 192 -24.10 3.55 8.15
N ILE A 193 -22.91 2.96 8.01
CA ILE A 193 -21.98 3.23 6.92
C ILE A 193 -22.37 2.32 5.74
N GLU A 194 -22.72 2.93 4.62
CA GLU A 194 -23.13 2.21 3.41
C GLU A 194 -21.94 1.95 2.50
N LYS A 195 -20.98 2.88 2.46
CA LYS A 195 -19.80 2.81 1.60
C LYS A 195 -18.70 3.75 2.08
N ALA A 196 -17.44 3.37 1.87
CA ALA A 196 -16.30 4.27 1.92
C ALA A 196 -15.46 4.14 0.64
N ALA A 197 -14.93 5.24 0.13
CA ALA A 197 -14.10 5.24 -1.07
C ALA A 197 -13.13 6.43 -1.10
N ILE A 198 -11.99 6.24 -1.75
CA ILE A 198 -11.07 7.34 -2.06
C ILE A 198 -11.59 8.08 -3.30
N VAL A 199 -11.72 9.40 -3.21
CA VAL A 199 -12.17 10.29 -4.27
C VAL A 199 -11.15 11.41 -4.52
N LEU A 200 -11.07 11.87 -5.77
CA LEU A 200 -10.31 13.06 -6.16
C LEU A 200 -11.26 14.26 -6.18
N ARG A 201 -10.98 15.32 -5.42
CA ARG A 201 -11.84 16.51 -5.43
C ARG A 201 -11.26 17.65 -6.27
N LYS A 202 -12.14 18.39 -6.94
CA LYS A 202 -11.86 19.72 -7.48
C LYS A 202 -12.47 20.78 -6.56
N LYS A 203 -11.60 21.70 -6.11
CA LYS A 203 -11.86 23.01 -5.44
C LYS A 203 -11.71 23.03 -3.91
N GLY A 204 -10.78 23.87 -3.40
CA GLY A 204 -10.67 24.29 -2.00
C GLY A 204 -9.42 23.82 -1.23
N LEU A 205 -8.79 22.73 -1.66
CA LEU A 205 -7.51 22.20 -1.16
C LEU A 205 -6.54 22.03 -2.35
N LYS A 206 -5.28 21.62 -2.11
CA LYS A 206 -4.29 21.52 -3.19
C LYS A 206 -4.85 20.64 -4.30
N GLU A 207 -4.75 21.13 -5.53
CA GLU A 207 -5.22 20.41 -6.71
C GLU A 207 -4.45 19.07 -6.75
N ASN A 208 -5.18 17.95 -6.58
CA ASN A 208 -4.72 16.54 -6.47
C ASN A 208 -4.68 15.88 -5.08
N ASP A 209 -5.18 16.50 -4.01
CA ASP A 209 -5.27 15.79 -2.71
C ASP A 209 -6.29 14.63 -2.79
N LEU A 210 -5.91 13.46 -2.26
CA LEU A 210 -6.78 12.30 -2.12
C LEU A 210 -7.68 12.51 -0.89
N LEU A 211 -8.99 12.28 -1.06
CA LEU A 211 -9.96 12.39 0.02
C LEU A 211 -10.71 11.08 0.21
N LEU A 212 -11.11 10.79 1.45
CA LEU A 212 -11.94 9.65 1.79
C LEU A 212 -13.38 10.12 1.91
N GLU A 213 -14.25 9.69 1.00
CA GLU A 213 -15.70 9.90 1.08
C GLU A 213 -16.34 8.71 1.80
N ILE A 214 -17.19 9.00 2.78
CA ILE A 214 -17.95 7.99 3.51
C ILE A 214 -19.43 8.26 3.28
N THR A 215 -20.14 7.37 2.60
CA THR A 215 -21.60 7.41 2.48
C THR A 215 -22.21 6.73 3.69
N CYS A 216 -23.05 7.44 4.44
CA CYS A 216 -23.68 6.91 5.65
C CYS A 216 -25.04 7.55 5.93
N LYS A 217 -25.80 6.94 6.84
CA LYS A 217 -27.08 7.45 7.34
C LYS A 217 -26.88 8.31 8.59
N ASN A 218 -27.44 9.52 8.60
CA ASN A 218 -27.48 10.38 9.78
C ASN A 218 -28.51 9.88 10.82
N LYS A 219 -28.69 10.63 11.92
CA LYS A 219 -29.66 10.31 12.98
C LYS A 219 -31.11 10.31 12.49
N ASP A 220 -31.41 11.14 11.49
CA ASP A 220 -32.75 11.31 10.91
C ASP A 220 -33.03 10.27 9.80
N GLY A 221 -32.03 9.47 9.39
CA GLY A 221 -32.14 8.45 8.35
C GLY A 221 -31.79 8.94 6.94
N ASP A 222 -31.41 10.22 6.79
CA ASP A 222 -30.96 10.79 5.53
C ASP A 222 -29.55 10.30 5.18
N THR A 223 -29.31 10.10 3.88
CA THR A 223 -27.97 9.77 3.38
C THR A 223 -27.12 11.03 3.32
N ILE A 224 -25.94 10.97 3.91
CA ILE A 224 -24.92 12.00 3.87
C ILE A 224 -23.59 11.40 3.39
N SER A 225 -22.76 12.24 2.77
CA SER A 225 -21.44 11.85 2.26
C SER A 225 -20.36 12.79 2.81
N PRO A 226 -20.00 12.70 4.11
CA PRO A 226 -18.85 13.39 4.62
C PRO A 226 -17.57 13.00 3.87
N VAL A 227 -16.70 13.99 3.68
CA VAL A 227 -15.42 13.83 3.00
C VAL A 227 -14.31 14.21 3.94
N LEU A 228 -13.24 13.41 3.96
CA LEU A 228 -12.12 13.54 4.87
C LEU A 228 -10.80 13.61 4.12
N ASN A 229 -9.91 14.51 4.55
CA ASN A 229 -8.54 14.53 4.10
C ASN A 229 -7.65 13.90 5.17
N PHE A 230 -6.80 12.98 4.73
CA PHE A 230 -5.77 12.37 5.53
C PHE A 230 -4.45 12.65 4.82
N SER A 231 -3.35 12.71 5.58
CA SER A 231 -2.03 12.63 4.94
C SER A 231 -1.98 11.42 4.00
N ASP A 232 -1.36 11.56 2.82
CA ASP A 232 -1.38 10.55 1.74
C ASP A 232 -1.03 9.14 2.24
N ASP A 233 -0.20 9.05 3.29
CA ASP A 233 0.28 7.82 3.91
C ASP A 233 -0.73 7.16 4.89
N THR A 234 -1.88 7.77 5.16
CA THR A 234 -2.87 7.29 6.15
C THR A 234 -4.26 7.04 5.58
N ILE A 235 -4.58 7.56 4.38
CA ILE A 235 -5.91 7.44 3.78
C ILE A 235 -6.29 5.99 3.44
N ALA A 236 -5.34 5.19 2.94
CA ALA A 236 -5.59 3.79 2.61
C ALA A 236 -5.80 2.93 3.87
N LEU A 237 -5.08 3.24 4.95
CA LEU A 237 -5.27 2.59 6.25
C LEU A 237 -6.64 2.93 6.84
N ALA A 238 -7.02 4.21 6.77
CA ALA A 238 -8.35 4.67 7.18
C ALA A 238 -9.45 3.95 6.41
N LEU A 239 -9.35 3.85 5.07
CA LEU A 239 -10.32 3.13 4.24
C LEU A 239 -10.43 1.65 4.62
N SER A 240 -9.30 0.94 4.73
CA SER A 240 -9.27 -0.47 5.11
C SER A 240 -9.86 -0.69 6.51
N GLY A 241 -9.52 0.19 7.46
CA GLY A 241 -10.09 0.16 8.80
C GLY A 241 -11.61 0.31 8.81
N ILE A 242 -12.17 1.17 7.97
CA ILE A 242 -13.62 1.36 7.84
C ILE A 242 -14.29 0.15 7.18
N ASN A 243 -13.73 -0.37 6.08
CA ASN A 243 -14.30 -1.54 5.40
C ASN A 243 -14.40 -2.73 6.35
N HIS A 244 -13.34 -2.97 7.14
CA HIS A 244 -13.35 -4.02 8.16
C HIS A 244 -14.36 -3.77 9.29
N LEU A 245 -14.62 -2.51 9.63
CA LEU A 245 -15.65 -2.12 10.60
C LEU A 245 -17.05 -2.49 10.10
N VAL A 246 -17.30 -2.28 8.81
CA VAL A 246 -18.60 -2.52 8.16
C VAL A 246 -18.84 -4.01 7.92
N GLU A 247 -17.83 -4.78 7.49
CA GLU A 247 -17.98 -6.23 7.23
C GLU A 247 -18.38 -7.06 8.45
N LYS A 248 -18.16 -6.54 9.66
CA LYS A 248 -18.47 -7.23 10.92
C LYS A 248 -19.85 -6.92 11.49
N THR A 249 -20.59 -5.99 10.89
CA THR A 249 -21.91 -5.54 11.38
C THR A 249 -23.03 -6.18 10.58
#